data_AF-J9FT95-F1
#
_entry.id   AF-J9FT95-F1
#
_cell.length_a   1.000
_cell.length_b   1.000
_cell.length_c   1.000
_cell.angle_alpha   90.00
_cell.angle_beta   90.00
_cell.angle_gamma   90.00
#
_symmetry.space_group_name_H-M   'P 1'
#
loop_
_entity.id
_entity.type
_entity.pdbx_description
1 polymer ?
#
loop_
_entity_poly.entity_id
_entity_poly.type
_entity_poly.pdbx_seq_one_letter_code
_entity_poly.pdbx_strand_id
1 'polypeptide(L)'
;MFAQEETYIPPYYPTLSGTSDYAAWYLEYPDSLLWANVGAEAVCSLRIDAKGKVIEREISSSHPYFVQAAHRVIDLMDHWIPAQRDGQNVEGRVEVVVPFHPEDYRYRSWRQQQVLEACRGQYVDEAPRLPDQIRKLILSNMTWPSTKDQTAVSVCRFRVNREGYVDSVRILIPGKPAFDQEAERIIRSFPRFVPARSNGRPVPYEFFLTIKFWKLDLEYYLLERQRRQLEAVMSEPKEKVSDYTEASFPGGMEELERFVQSQLVITSQMKEKGRKGRVVYQFDVDIDGTMKNFQLVRSLSPLMDAEALRVLKLLKDREWIPGMYNNREKGYREFHVSQFTIPVYFRW
;
A
#
# COMPACT_ATOMS: atom_id res chain seq x y z
N MET A 1 37.39 -47.53 9.65
CA MET A 1 36.14 -46.91 10.12
C MET A 1 36.22 -45.45 9.69
N PHE A 2 35.65 -45.12 8.53
CA PHE A 2 35.67 -43.74 8.02
C PHE A 2 34.65 -42.95 8.82
N ALA A 3 35.07 -41.86 9.47
CA ALA A 3 34.15 -40.91 10.08
C ALA A 3 33.29 -40.33 8.96
N GLN A 4 31.96 -40.48 9.05
CA GLN A 4 31.05 -39.72 8.21
C GLN A 4 31.23 -38.24 8.61
N GLU A 5 31.63 -37.40 7.66
CA GLU A 5 31.61 -35.94 7.85
C GLU A 5 30.16 -35.53 8.06
N GLU A 6 29.83 -35.02 9.26
CA GLU A 6 28.53 -34.40 9.53
C GLU A 6 28.33 -33.24 8.54
N THR A 7 27.26 -33.31 7.75
CA THR A 7 26.96 -32.26 6.78
C THR A 7 26.09 -31.19 7.45
N TYR A 8 26.72 -30.08 7.85
CA TYR A 8 26.04 -28.91 8.41
C TYR A 8 25.97 -27.76 7.39
N ILE A 9 24.76 -27.28 7.14
CA ILE A 9 24.48 -26.09 6.34
C ILE A 9 23.87 -25.04 7.28
N PRO A 10 24.47 -23.85 7.43
CA PRO A 10 23.92 -22.81 8.30
C PRO A 10 22.58 -22.26 7.75
N PRO A 11 21.78 -21.58 8.60
CA PRO A 11 20.58 -20.92 8.11
C PRO A 11 20.96 -19.88 7.05
N TYR A 12 20.14 -19.74 6.03
CA TYR A 12 20.35 -18.74 4.99
C TYR A 12 19.02 -18.18 4.52
N TYR A 13 19.08 -16.97 3.99
CA TYR A 13 17.92 -16.36 3.36
C TYR A 13 17.98 -16.60 1.85
N PRO A 14 16.90 -17.09 1.21
CA PRO A 14 16.95 -17.59 -0.16
C PRO A 14 16.89 -16.45 -1.19
N THR A 15 17.96 -15.67 -1.29
CA THR A 15 18.13 -14.60 -2.29
C THR A 15 19.30 -14.91 -3.22
N LEU A 16 19.22 -14.46 -4.48
CA LEU A 16 20.20 -14.74 -5.55
C LEU A 16 21.65 -14.33 -5.22
N SER A 17 21.83 -13.44 -4.26
CA SER A 17 23.10 -12.81 -3.87
C SER A 17 23.28 -12.69 -2.35
N GLY A 18 22.46 -13.39 -1.57
CA GLY A 18 22.54 -13.40 -0.11
C GLY A 18 21.77 -12.27 0.60
N THR A 19 21.86 -12.28 1.93
CA THR A 19 21.07 -11.45 2.85
C THR A 19 21.34 -9.95 2.73
N SER A 20 22.56 -9.58 2.33
CA SER A 20 23.01 -8.20 2.11
C SER A 20 22.27 -7.49 0.98
N ASP A 21 21.84 -8.21 -0.07
CA ASP A 21 21.10 -7.61 -1.19
C ASP A 21 19.61 -7.43 -0.90
N TYR A 22 19.02 -8.34 -0.13
CA TYR A 22 17.66 -8.15 0.40
C TYR A 22 17.63 -6.99 1.37
N ALA A 23 18.59 -6.97 2.29
CA ALA A 23 18.70 -5.92 3.28
C ALA A 23 18.88 -4.55 2.63
N ALA A 24 19.69 -4.48 1.58
CA ALA A 24 19.87 -3.34 0.72
C ALA A 24 18.59 -2.85 0.00
N TRP A 25 17.69 -3.76 -0.37
CA TRP A 25 16.48 -3.46 -1.15
C TRP A 25 15.34 -2.87 -0.31
N TYR A 26 15.18 -3.38 0.91
CA TYR A 26 14.13 -2.95 1.84
C TYR A 26 14.65 -1.94 2.87
N LEU A 27 15.89 -1.48 2.71
CA LEU A 27 16.49 -0.50 3.61
C LEU A 27 15.77 0.85 3.48
N GLU A 28 15.23 1.33 4.59
CA GLU A 28 14.89 2.74 4.75
C GLU A 28 16.01 3.43 5.50
N TYR A 29 16.82 4.21 4.78
CA TYR A 29 17.94 4.92 5.38
C TYR A 29 17.43 6.05 6.27
N PRO A 30 17.93 6.22 7.51
CA PRO A 30 17.55 7.35 8.34
C PRO A 30 17.91 8.69 7.68
N ASP A 31 16.92 9.53 7.37
CA ASP A 31 17.09 10.76 6.58
C ASP A 31 18.17 11.70 7.11
N SER A 32 18.24 11.88 8.43
CA SER A 32 19.24 12.75 9.08
C SER A 32 20.68 12.25 8.89
N LEU A 33 20.87 10.92 8.88
CA LEU A 33 22.19 10.30 8.66
C LEU A 33 22.54 10.27 7.18
N LEU A 34 21.55 10.04 6.31
CA LEU A 34 21.72 10.13 4.87
C LEU A 34 22.12 11.55 4.46
N TRP A 35 21.47 12.58 5.00
CA TRP A 35 21.85 13.97 4.77
C TRP A 35 23.29 14.22 5.21
N ALA A 36 23.63 13.80 6.43
CA ALA A 36 24.95 13.98 7.01
C ALA A 36 26.06 13.13 6.38
N ASN A 37 25.73 12.30 5.37
CA ASN A 37 26.65 11.36 4.72
C ASN A 37 27.33 10.39 5.69
N VAL A 38 26.64 10.03 6.77
CA VAL A 38 27.11 9.08 7.78
C VAL A 38 26.75 7.69 7.31
N GLY A 39 27.72 6.78 7.21
CA GLY A 39 27.51 5.38 6.85
C GLY A 39 28.03 4.41 7.91
N ALA A 40 27.52 3.19 7.88
CA ALA A 40 27.94 2.11 8.78
C ALA A 40 27.53 0.73 8.24
N GLU A 41 27.81 -0.29 9.03
CA GLU A 41 27.20 -1.60 8.89
C GLU A 41 26.39 -1.89 10.17
N ALA A 42 25.25 -2.54 10.03
CA ALA A 42 24.58 -3.16 11.16
C ALA A 42 24.76 -4.68 11.07
N VAL A 43 25.39 -5.25 12.09
CA VAL A 43 25.58 -6.70 12.22
C VAL A 43 24.40 -7.25 13.01
N CYS A 44 23.66 -8.15 12.38
CA CYS A 44 22.49 -8.80 12.94
C CYS A 44 22.82 -10.26 13.20
N SER A 45 22.97 -10.65 14.47
CA SER A 45 23.08 -12.05 14.87
C SER A 45 21.68 -12.59 15.11
N LEU A 46 21.26 -13.57 14.31
CA LEU A 46 19.92 -14.12 14.32
C LEU A 46 19.96 -15.58 14.73
N ARG A 47 18.99 -15.99 15.56
CA ARG A 47 18.71 -17.39 15.85
C ARG A 47 17.43 -17.78 15.12
N ILE A 48 17.56 -18.77 14.23
CA ILE A 48 16.49 -19.27 13.38
C ILE A 48 16.10 -20.65 13.87
N ASP A 49 14.82 -20.86 14.19
CA ASP A 49 14.31 -22.16 14.59
C ASP A 49 14.23 -23.14 13.42
N ALA A 50 13.96 -24.42 13.70
CA ALA A 50 13.85 -25.46 12.67
C ALA A 50 12.69 -25.25 11.66
N LYS A 51 11.81 -24.25 11.88
CA LYS A 51 10.72 -23.86 10.97
C LYS A 51 11.09 -22.64 10.13
N GLY A 52 12.27 -22.06 10.29
CA GLY A 52 12.69 -20.87 9.55
C GLY A 52 12.22 -19.56 10.18
N LYS A 53 11.77 -19.56 11.44
CA LYS A 53 11.36 -18.34 12.14
C LYS A 53 12.53 -17.75 12.93
N VAL A 54 12.71 -16.43 12.83
CA VAL A 54 13.61 -15.69 13.72
C VAL A 54 13.04 -15.72 15.13
N ILE A 55 13.71 -16.42 16.05
CA ILE A 55 13.31 -16.53 17.46
C ILE A 55 14.12 -15.62 18.37
N GLU A 56 15.29 -15.18 17.93
CA GLU A 56 16.14 -14.23 18.65
C GLU A 56 16.92 -13.38 17.66
N ARG A 57 17.15 -12.12 18.02
CA ARG A 57 17.90 -11.17 17.20
C ARG A 57 18.68 -10.21 18.09
N GLU A 58 19.97 -10.12 17.83
CA GLU A 58 20.86 -9.12 18.41
C GLU A 58 21.41 -8.28 17.27
N ILE A 59 21.12 -6.99 17.26
CA ILE A 59 21.54 -6.07 16.21
C ILE A 59 22.44 -5.01 16.83
N SER A 60 23.64 -4.86 16.26
CA SER A 60 24.61 -3.85 16.67
C SER A 60 25.06 -3.02 15.47
N SER A 61 25.28 -1.74 15.70
CA SER A 61 25.84 -0.81 14.72
C SER A 61 26.45 0.38 15.45
N SER A 62 27.23 1.19 14.73
CA SER A 62 27.84 2.42 15.27
C SER A 62 26.82 3.50 15.59
N HIS A 63 25.56 3.38 15.15
CA HIS A 63 24.50 4.35 15.40
C HIS A 63 23.13 3.69 15.69
N PRO A 64 22.37 4.15 16.71
CA PRO A 64 21.08 3.55 17.09
C PRO A 64 20.01 3.59 15.99
N TYR A 65 19.99 4.62 15.15
CA TYR A 65 19.07 4.65 13.99
C TYR A 65 19.38 3.58 12.93
N PHE A 66 20.64 3.17 12.76
CA PHE A 66 20.97 2.04 11.89
C PHE A 66 20.50 0.72 12.50
N VAL A 67 20.61 0.56 13.82
CA VAL A 67 20.03 -0.57 14.54
C VAL A 67 18.51 -0.64 14.31
N GLN A 68 17.79 0.46 14.48
CA GLN A 68 16.34 0.52 14.24
C GLN A 68 15.95 0.21 12.79
N ALA A 69 16.70 0.73 11.81
CA ALA A 69 16.44 0.46 10.39
C ALA A 69 16.75 -1.00 10.03
N ALA A 70 17.82 -1.57 10.58
CA ALA A 70 18.15 -2.98 10.41
C ALA A 70 17.09 -3.89 11.07
N HIS A 71 16.52 -3.50 12.22
CA HIS A 71 15.36 -4.22 12.80
C HIS A 71 14.20 -4.33 11.81
N ARG A 72 13.81 -3.21 11.17
CA ARG A 72 12.74 -3.22 10.15
C ARG A 72 13.05 -4.15 8.99
N VAL A 73 14.30 -4.13 8.52
CA VAL A 73 14.75 -5.04 7.46
C VAL A 73 14.64 -6.51 7.91
N ILE A 74 15.15 -6.86 9.09
CA ILE A 74 15.07 -8.23 9.62
C ILE A 74 13.61 -8.65 9.87
N ASP A 75 12.74 -7.73 10.30
CA ASP A 75 11.29 -8.00 10.45
C ASP A 75 10.61 -8.36 9.13
N LEU A 76 11.10 -7.83 8.02
CA LEU A 76 10.62 -8.17 6.67
C LEU A 76 11.21 -9.50 6.15
N MET A 77 12.28 -10.01 6.77
CA MET A 77 12.91 -11.27 6.42
C MET A 77 12.21 -12.45 7.13
N ASP A 78 10.98 -12.74 6.75
CA ASP A 78 10.11 -13.71 7.43
C ASP A 78 10.22 -15.16 6.92
N HIS A 79 11.07 -15.43 5.92
CA HIS A 79 11.23 -16.76 5.31
C HIS A 79 12.67 -17.24 5.26
N TRP A 80 13.25 -17.48 6.43
CA TRP A 80 14.56 -18.10 6.51
C TRP A 80 14.50 -19.57 6.15
N ILE A 81 15.49 -20.05 5.39
CA ILE A 81 15.75 -21.48 5.34
C ILE A 81 16.55 -21.83 6.61
N PRO A 82 16.03 -22.73 7.47
CA PRO A 82 16.70 -23.11 8.70
C PRO A 82 18.01 -23.83 8.41
N ALA A 83 18.86 -23.97 9.44
CA ALA A 83 20.06 -24.78 9.31
C ALA A 83 19.69 -26.23 8.99
N GLN A 84 20.54 -26.93 8.24
CA GLN A 84 20.41 -28.35 8.00
C GLN A 84 21.56 -29.11 8.63
N ARG A 85 21.27 -30.18 9.35
CA ARG A 85 22.25 -31.17 9.80
C ARG A 85 21.80 -32.53 9.29
N ASP A 86 22.63 -33.15 8.44
CA ASP A 86 22.36 -34.45 7.83
C ASP A 86 20.98 -34.51 7.14
N GLY A 87 20.62 -33.42 6.46
CA GLY A 87 19.36 -33.27 5.73
C GLY A 87 18.14 -32.94 6.58
N GLN A 88 18.28 -32.82 7.91
CA GLN A 88 17.19 -32.41 8.80
C GLN A 88 17.30 -30.94 9.18
N ASN A 89 16.16 -30.24 9.17
CA ASN A 89 16.09 -28.86 9.63
C ASN A 89 16.32 -28.80 11.15
N VAL A 90 17.30 -28.01 11.55
CA VAL A 90 17.66 -27.77 12.95
C VAL A 90 17.70 -26.27 13.22
N GLU A 91 17.64 -25.91 14.50
CA GLU A 91 17.91 -24.54 14.92
C GLU A 91 19.36 -24.17 14.57
N GLY A 92 19.56 -22.94 14.09
CA GLY A 92 20.88 -22.44 13.77
C GLY A 92 21.02 -20.95 14.01
N ARG A 93 22.27 -20.49 14.02
CA ARG A 93 22.62 -19.07 14.07
C ARG A 93 23.17 -18.62 12.74
N VAL A 94 22.85 -17.38 12.36
CA VAL A 94 23.35 -16.73 11.16
C VAL A 94 23.65 -15.26 11.47
N GLU A 95 24.74 -14.76 10.91
CA GLU A 95 25.07 -13.34 10.93
C GLU A 95 24.71 -12.71 9.60
N VAL A 96 24.00 -11.59 9.66
CA VAL A 96 23.60 -10.79 8.51
C VAL A 96 24.18 -9.41 8.66
N VAL A 97 24.86 -8.93 7.63
CA VAL A 97 25.33 -7.57 7.57
C VAL A 97 24.35 -6.75 6.74
N VAL A 98 23.77 -5.71 7.34
CA VAL A 98 22.97 -4.70 6.65
C VAL A 98 23.87 -3.49 6.37
N PRO A 99 24.29 -3.29 5.11
CA PRO A 99 25.17 -2.18 4.76
C PRO A 99 24.39 -0.86 4.67
N PHE A 100 24.80 0.14 5.43
CA PHE A 100 24.33 1.53 5.36
C PHE A 100 25.35 2.40 4.66
N HIS A 101 25.56 2.20 3.36
CA HIS A 101 26.43 3.04 2.55
C HIS A 101 25.64 4.17 1.90
N PRO A 102 25.86 5.47 2.26
CA PRO A 102 25.12 6.59 1.70
C PRO A 102 25.23 6.68 0.18
N GLU A 103 26.39 6.38 -0.40
CA GLU A 103 26.57 6.42 -1.86
C GLU A 103 25.78 5.33 -2.57
N ASP A 104 25.83 4.08 -2.10
CA ASP A 104 25.01 3.00 -2.64
C ASP A 104 23.52 3.28 -2.44
N TYR A 105 23.15 3.86 -1.29
CA TYR A 105 21.78 4.21 -1.00
C TYR A 105 21.28 5.37 -1.86
N ARG A 106 22.05 6.46 -2.00
CA ARG A 106 21.72 7.58 -2.89
C ARG A 106 21.67 7.13 -4.33
N TYR A 107 22.59 6.27 -4.73
CA TYR A 107 22.59 5.69 -6.06
C TYR A 107 21.38 4.79 -6.29
N ARG A 108 20.91 4.02 -5.29
CA ARG A 108 19.70 3.19 -5.34
C ARG A 108 18.41 4.01 -5.26
N SER A 109 18.28 4.93 -4.31
CA SER A 109 17.13 5.84 -4.17
C SER A 109 16.97 6.69 -5.43
N TRP A 110 18.10 7.10 -6.04
CA TRP A 110 18.12 7.75 -7.34
C TRP A 110 17.85 6.79 -8.50
N ARG A 111 18.30 5.53 -8.49
CA ARG A 111 18.09 4.54 -9.58
C ARG A 111 16.72 3.85 -9.60
N GLN A 112 16.05 3.68 -8.47
CA GLN A 112 14.91 2.76 -8.31
C GLN A 112 13.56 3.45 -8.10
N GLN A 113 13.53 4.77 -7.89
CA GLN A 113 12.25 5.48 -7.81
C GLN A 113 11.67 5.68 -9.20
N GLN A 114 10.44 5.18 -9.36
CA GLN A 114 9.53 5.72 -10.36
C GLN A 114 9.22 7.14 -9.90
N VAL A 115 9.76 8.14 -10.57
CA VAL A 115 9.68 9.53 -10.10
C VAL A 115 8.37 10.12 -10.60
N LEU A 116 7.41 10.29 -9.70
CA LEU A 116 6.12 10.92 -9.95
C LEU A 116 6.09 12.31 -9.34
N GLU A 117 6.02 13.34 -10.18
CA GLU A 117 6.05 14.74 -9.79
C GLU A 117 4.88 15.50 -10.41
N ALA A 118 4.39 16.52 -9.72
CA ALA A 118 3.40 17.42 -10.30
C ALA A 118 4.03 18.30 -11.39
N CYS A 119 3.32 18.55 -12.49
CA CYS A 119 3.71 19.63 -13.39
C CYS A 119 3.63 20.99 -12.68
N ARG A 120 4.59 21.88 -12.97
CA ARG A 120 4.71 23.20 -12.32
C ARG A 120 3.45 24.06 -12.54
N GLY A 121 3.13 24.89 -11.56
CA GLY A 121 2.06 25.88 -11.65
C GLY A 121 0.65 25.33 -11.39
N GLN A 122 0.54 24.10 -10.88
CA GLN A 122 -0.74 23.49 -10.48
C GLN A 122 -0.95 23.68 -8.98
N TYR A 123 -1.69 24.72 -8.61
CA TYR A 123 -2.04 24.99 -7.21
C TYR A 123 -3.42 24.41 -6.93
N VAL A 124 -3.48 23.45 -6.02
CA VAL A 124 -4.69 22.73 -5.60
C VAL A 124 -4.70 22.62 -4.09
N ASP A 125 -5.88 22.55 -3.50
CA ASP A 125 -6.04 22.37 -2.05
C ASP A 125 -5.71 20.92 -1.68
N GLU A 126 -6.09 19.98 -2.54
CA GLU A 126 -5.84 18.55 -2.39
C GLU A 126 -5.21 17.99 -3.68
N ALA A 127 -4.05 17.33 -3.55
CA ALA A 127 -3.41 16.65 -4.67
C ALA A 127 -4.08 15.30 -4.96
N PRO A 128 -3.95 14.74 -6.18
CA PRO A 128 -4.53 13.44 -6.49
C PRO A 128 -3.95 12.33 -5.61
N ARG A 129 -4.81 11.42 -5.15
CA ARG A 129 -4.40 10.26 -4.32
C ARG A 129 -4.45 8.97 -5.12
N LEU A 130 -3.35 8.24 -5.10
CA LEU A 130 -3.21 6.91 -5.68
C LEU A 130 -3.78 5.84 -4.74
N PRO A 131 -4.32 4.73 -5.26
CA PRO A 131 -4.76 3.62 -4.42
C PRO A 131 -3.61 2.73 -3.91
N ASP A 132 -2.44 2.79 -4.55
CA ASP A 132 -1.24 2.08 -4.08
C ASP A 132 0.03 2.82 -4.52
N GLN A 133 1.20 2.33 -4.08
CA GLN A 133 2.47 2.92 -4.43
C GLN A 133 2.73 2.87 -5.95
N ILE A 134 3.21 3.97 -6.53
CA ILE A 134 3.45 4.11 -7.98
C ILE A 134 4.39 3.03 -8.54
N ARG A 135 5.45 2.66 -7.79
CA ARG A 135 6.36 1.57 -8.17
C ARG A 135 5.62 0.24 -8.32
N LYS A 136 4.74 -0.06 -7.37
CA LYS A 136 3.92 -1.28 -7.39
C LYS A 136 2.99 -1.27 -8.60
N LEU A 137 2.27 -0.16 -8.84
CA LEU A 137 1.38 0.01 -10.00
C LEU A 137 2.11 -0.13 -11.35
N ILE A 138 3.38 0.27 -11.42
CA ILE A 138 4.18 0.14 -12.62
C ILE A 138 4.66 -1.31 -12.80
N LEU A 139 5.33 -1.88 -11.80
CA LEU A 139 5.90 -3.24 -11.90
C LEU A 139 4.82 -4.31 -12.03
N SER A 140 3.66 -4.13 -11.39
CA SER A 140 2.51 -5.03 -11.52
C SER A 140 1.97 -5.13 -12.93
N ASN A 141 2.05 -4.03 -13.68
CA ASN A 141 1.49 -3.95 -15.03
C ASN A 141 2.57 -4.18 -16.08
N MET A 142 3.86 -4.09 -15.75
CA MET A 142 4.95 -4.09 -16.73
C MET A 142 5.12 -5.42 -17.44
N THR A 143 5.22 -5.36 -18.77
CA THR A 143 5.70 -6.44 -19.63
C THR A 143 7.02 -6.00 -20.25
N TRP A 144 8.06 -6.82 -20.12
CA TRP A 144 9.34 -6.51 -20.73
C TRP A 144 9.21 -6.56 -22.26
N PRO A 145 9.53 -5.49 -23.00
CA PRO A 145 9.50 -5.52 -24.46
C PRO A 145 10.47 -6.58 -25.01
N SER A 146 10.15 -7.17 -26.17
CA SER A 146 10.98 -8.20 -26.83
C SER A 146 12.28 -7.64 -27.42
N THR A 147 13.17 -7.14 -26.56
CA THR A 147 14.47 -6.56 -26.93
C THR A 147 15.60 -7.17 -26.08
N LYS A 148 16.86 -6.94 -26.48
CA LYS A 148 18.04 -7.38 -25.72
C LYS A 148 18.41 -6.42 -24.58
N ASP A 149 17.74 -5.28 -24.51
CA ASP A 149 18.04 -4.25 -23.52
C ASP A 149 17.82 -4.77 -22.11
N GLN A 150 18.68 -4.35 -21.19
CA GLN A 150 18.55 -4.65 -19.75
C GLN A 150 17.95 -3.48 -18.99
N THR A 151 18.05 -2.27 -19.54
CA THR A 151 17.52 -1.05 -18.95
C THR A 151 16.99 -0.08 -20.00
N ALA A 152 16.04 0.76 -19.58
CA ALA A 152 15.55 1.90 -20.33
C ALA A 152 14.97 2.96 -19.38
N VAL A 153 14.80 4.17 -19.89
CA VAL A 153 14.10 5.25 -19.18
C VAL A 153 13.13 5.89 -20.15
N SER A 154 11.90 6.10 -19.69
CA SER A 154 10.87 6.84 -20.43
C SER A 154 10.31 7.95 -19.55
N VAL A 155 10.40 9.19 -20.01
CA VAL A 155 9.86 10.34 -19.29
C VAL A 155 8.53 10.73 -19.90
N CYS A 156 7.47 10.62 -19.11
CA CYS A 156 6.10 10.79 -19.55
C CYS A 156 5.46 11.98 -18.85
N ARG A 157 4.55 12.67 -19.54
CA ARG A 157 3.53 13.52 -18.93
C ARG A 157 2.19 12.84 -19.07
N PHE A 158 1.39 12.81 -18.02
CA PHE A 158 0.02 12.34 -18.13
C PHE A 158 -0.93 13.21 -17.31
N ARG A 159 -2.21 13.19 -17.69
CA ARG A 159 -3.28 13.94 -17.04
C ARG A 159 -4.28 12.98 -16.42
N VAL A 160 -4.60 13.23 -15.16
CA VAL A 160 -5.75 12.68 -14.44
C VAL A 160 -6.90 13.68 -14.58
N ASN A 161 -8.06 13.24 -15.04
CA ASN A 161 -9.24 14.09 -15.22
C ASN A 161 -10.03 14.29 -13.90
N ARG A 162 -11.16 15.00 -13.97
CA ARG A 162 -12.00 15.31 -12.80
C ARG A 162 -12.65 14.08 -12.20
N GLU A 163 -12.81 13.03 -13.00
CA GLU A 163 -13.36 11.76 -12.59
C GLU A 163 -12.29 10.83 -12.01
N GLY A 164 -11.01 11.19 -12.08
CA GLY A 164 -9.90 10.39 -11.56
C GLY A 164 -9.29 9.41 -12.55
N TYR A 165 -9.65 9.46 -13.83
CA TYR A 165 -9.09 8.60 -14.87
C TYR A 165 -7.95 9.28 -15.61
N VAL A 166 -6.97 8.49 -16.06
CA VAL A 166 -5.96 8.96 -17.00
C VAL A 166 -6.58 9.12 -18.38
N ASP A 167 -6.59 10.33 -18.92
CA ASP A 167 -7.19 10.64 -20.22
C ASP A 167 -6.19 11.16 -21.27
N SER A 168 -4.97 11.50 -20.84
CA SER A 168 -3.90 11.95 -21.72
C SER A 168 -2.57 11.40 -21.23
N VAL A 169 -1.76 10.86 -22.14
CA VAL A 169 -0.38 10.43 -21.90
C VAL A 169 0.47 10.91 -23.06
N ARG A 170 1.64 11.47 -22.77
CA ARG A 170 2.60 11.97 -23.76
C ARG A 170 4.01 11.60 -23.33
N ILE A 171 4.80 11.07 -24.25
CA ILE A 171 6.24 10.89 -24.07
C ILE A 171 6.91 12.23 -24.30
N LEU A 172 7.70 12.69 -23.32
CA LEU A 172 8.37 14.01 -23.37
C LEU A 172 9.77 13.90 -23.96
N ILE A 173 10.48 12.87 -23.55
CA ILE A 173 11.83 12.57 -24.01
C ILE A 173 11.76 11.18 -24.61
N PRO A 174 11.60 11.07 -25.93
CA PRO A 174 11.63 9.79 -26.62
C PRO A 174 12.97 9.10 -26.31
N GLY A 175 12.87 7.88 -25.81
CA GLY A 175 14.02 7.04 -25.48
C GLY A 175 14.08 5.87 -26.44
N LYS A 176 13.76 4.69 -25.93
CA LYS A 176 13.67 3.46 -26.72
C LYS A 176 12.19 3.25 -27.07
N PRO A 177 11.79 3.23 -28.36
CA PRO A 177 10.38 3.22 -28.76
C PRO A 177 9.53 2.11 -28.12
N ALA A 178 10.10 0.91 -27.97
CA ALA A 178 9.40 -0.22 -27.36
C ALA A 178 9.10 0.02 -25.86
N PHE A 179 10.00 0.71 -25.14
CA PHE A 179 9.81 1.07 -23.73
C PHE A 179 8.92 2.29 -23.57
N ASP A 180 8.94 3.23 -24.52
CA ASP A 180 8.03 4.37 -24.53
C ASP A 180 6.58 3.91 -24.74
N GLN A 181 6.36 2.96 -25.66
CA GLN A 181 5.05 2.33 -25.86
C GLN A 181 4.58 1.58 -24.61
N GLU A 182 5.50 0.85 -23.96
CA GLU A 182 5.17 0.13 -22.72
C GLU A 182 4.86 1.09 -21.57
N ALA A 183 5.61 2.20 -21.45
CA ALA A 183 5.33 3.25 -20.47
C ALA A 183 3.94 3.84 -20.67
N GLU A 184 3.58 4.17 -21.91
CA GLU A 184 2.25 4.67 -22.25
C GLU A 184 1.16 3.65 -21.88
N ARG A 185 1.35 2.38 -22.23
CA ARG A 185 0.39 1.30 -21.92
C ARG A 185 0.19 1.13 -20.41
N ILE A 186 1.28 1.10 -19.63
CA ILE A 186 1.23 1.02 -18.17
C ILE A 186 0.42 2.19 -17.60
N ILE A 187 0.76 3.42 -17.98
CA ILE A 187 0.09 4.62 -17.45
C ILE A 187 -1.40 4.64 -17.79
N ARG A 188 -1.77 4.21 -19.00
CA ARG A 188 -3.19 4.09 -19.41
C ARG A 188 -3.96 3.03 -18.63
N SER A 189 -3.27 2.02 -18.09
CA SER A 189 -3.84 0.96 -17.26
C SER A 189 -3.93 1.28 -15.77
N PHE A 190 -3.47 2.47 -15.35
CA PHE A 190 -3.54 2.84 -13.94
C PHE A 190 -4.98 2.82 -13.42
N PRO A 191 -5.17 2.37 -12.16
CA PRO A 191 -6.47 2.41 -11.53
C PRO A 191 -6.95 3.85 -11.35
N ARG A 192 -8.24 4.00 -11.06
CA ARG A 192 -8.86 5.30 -10.80
C ARG A 192 -8.20 5.99 -9.61
N PHE A 193 -7.79 7.23 -9.81
CA PHE A 193 -7.25 8.11 -8.77
C PHE A 193 -8.39 8.81 -8.05
N VAL A 194 -8.16 9.22 -6.80
CA VAL A 194 -8.92 10.35 -6.25
C VAL A 194 -8.41 11.61 -6.94
N PRO A 195 -9.28 12.39 -7.59
CA PRO A 195 -8.87 13.58 -8.35
C PRO A 195 -8.32 14.67 -7.42
N ALA A 196 -7.55 15.61 -7.98
CA ALA A 196 -7.18 16.83 -7.27
C ALA A 196 -8.41 17.71 -7.00
N ARG A 197 -8.38 18.53 -5.95
CA ARG A 197 -9.44 19.51 -5.68
C ARG A 197 -8.92 20.94 -5.59
N SER A 198 -9.72 21.86 -6.11
CA SER A 198 -9.60 23.29 -5.84
C SER A 198 -10.97 23.85 -5.50
N ASN A 199 -11.04 24.58 -4.39
CA ASN A 199 -12.26 25.08 -3.78
C ASN A 199 -13.33 23.97 -3.64
N GLY A 200 -12.92 22.79 -3.19
CA GLY A 200 -13.75 21.60 -3.02
C GLY A 200 -14.22 20.91 -4.31
N ARG A 201 -13.92 21.46 -5.49
CA ARG A 201 -14.33 20.90 -6.78
C ARG A 201 -13.20 20.08 -7.40
N PRO A 202 -13.49 18.91 -8.00
CA PRO A 202 -12.47 18.12 -8.68
C PRO A 202 -11.96 18.87 -9.92
N VAL A 203 -10.64 18.92 -10.07
CA VAL A 203 -9.94 19.56 -11.19
C VAL A 203 -8.98 18.58 -11.86
N PRO A 204 -8.74 18.69 -13.18
CA PRO A 204 -7.72 17.90 -13.84
C PRO A 204 -6.33 18.21 -13.26
N TYR A 205 -5.46 17.21 -13.22
CA TYR A 205 -4.11 17.33 -12.67
C TYR A 205 -3.10 16.57 -13.52
N GLU A 206 -1.97 17.19 -13.80
CA GLU A 206 -0.92 16.65 -14.64
C GLU A 206 0.32 16.25 -13.85
N PHE A 207 0.88 15.10 -14.20
CA PHE A 207 2.09 14.57 -13.61
C PHE A 207 3.20 14.45 -14.65
N PHE A 208 4.43 14.68 -14.23
CA PHE A 208 5.62 14.07 -14.81
C PHE A 208 5.84 12.71 -14.14
N LEU A 209 6.05 11.68 -14.96
CA LEU A 209 6.44 10.36 -14.49
C LEU A 209 7.67 9.89 -15.26
N THR A 210 8.78 9.74 -14.56
CA THR A 210 9.97 9.07 -15.09
C THR A 210 9.86 7.59 -14.79
N ILE A 211 9.57 6.79 -15.82
CA ILE A 211 9.57 5.34 -15.72
C ILE A 211 10.97 4.81 -15.98
N LYS A 212 11.54 4.15 -14.97
CA LYS A 212 12.81 3.43 -15.10
C LYS A 212 12.52 1.96 -15.28
N PHE A 213 12.95 1.40 -16.41
CA PHE A 213 12.86 -0.01 -16.73
C PHE A 213 14.19 -0.68 -16.40
N TRP A 214 14.13 -1.69 -15.56
CA TRP A 214 15.27 -2.50 -15.15
C TRP A 214 14.84 -3.96 -15.15
N LYS A 215 15.48 -4.78 -15.99
CA LYS A 215 15.02 -6.16 -16.22
C LYS A 215 15.08 -6.97 -14.93
N LEU A 216 16.19 -6.84 -14.21
CA LEU A 216 16.40 -7.49 -12.93
C LEU A 216 15.35 -7.10 -11.88
N ASP A 217 14.94 -5.83 -11.82
CA ASP A 217 13.89 -5.36 -10.92
C ASP A 217 12.54 -6.02 -11.22
N LEU A 218 12.19 -6.14 -12.51
CA LEU A 218 10.96 -6.81 -12.92
C LEU A 218 11.01 -8.31 -12.63
N GLU A 219 12.12 -8.97 -12.95
CA GLU A 219 12.32 -10.40 -12.68
C GLU A 219 12.19 -10.69 -11.18
N TYR A 220 12.82 -9.87 -10.32
CA TYR A 220 12.70 -9.99 -8.87
C TYR A 220 11.26 -9.78 -8.38
N TYR A 221 10.58 -8.72 -8.88
CA TYR A 221 9.19 -8.45 -8.53
C TYR A 221 8.27 -9.62 -8.90
N LEU A 222 8.44 -10.20 -10.08
CA LEU A 222 7.64 -11.33 -10.56
C LEU A 222 7.92 -12.60 -9.74
N LEU A 223 9.18 -12.86 -9.39
CA LEU A 223 9.56 -14.00 -8.54
C LEU A 223 8.92 -13.91 -7.15
N GLU A 224 9.03 -12.76 -6.48
CA GLU A 224 8.43 -12.54 -5.16
C GLU A 224 6.90 -12.64 -5.21
N ARG A 225 6.30 -12.12 -6.29
CA ARG A 225 4.86 -12.24 -6.51
C ARG A 225 4.43 -13.71 -6.67
N GLN A 226 5.14 -14.50 -7.47
CA GLN A 226 4.87 -15.92 -7.66
C GLN A 226 5.03 -16.69 -6.34
N ARG A 227 6.07 -16.39 -5.57
CA ARG A 227 6.31 -16.99 -4.27
C ARG A 227 5.17 -16.72 -3.28
N ARG A 228 4.72 -15.46 -3.16
CA ARG A 228 3.54 -15.11 -2.32
C ARG A 228 2.28 -15.85 -2.74
N GLN A 229 2.07 -16.07 -4.04
CA GLN A 229 0.94 -16.84 -4.53
C GLN A 229 1.04 -18.33 -4.15
N LEU A 230 2.24 -18.93 -4.28
CA LEU A 230 2.47 -20.32 -3.86
C LEU A 230 2.30 -20.49 -2.36
N GLU A 231 2.87 -19.59 -1.55
CA GLU A 231 2.72 -19.59 -0.09
C GLU A 231 1.25 -19.49 0.32
N ALA A 232 0.46 -18.62 -0.33
CA ALA A 232 -0.97 -18.49 -0.07
C ALA A 232 -1.77 -19.76 -0.42
N VAL A 233 -1.32 -20.55 -1.42
CA VAL A 233 -1.92 -21.84 -1.77
C VAL A 233 -1.51 -22.95 -0.79
N MET A 234 -0.26 -22.90 -0.30
CA MET A 234 0.32 -23.90 0.59
C MET A 234 -0.02 -23.69 2.06
N SER A 235 -0.37 -22.47 2.48
CA SER A 235 -0.75 -22.19 3.86
C SER A 235 -2.09 -22.85 4.20
N GLU A 236 -2.22 -23.43 5.40
CA GLU A 236 -3.51 -23.83 5.99
C GLU A 236 -4.50 -22.68 5.89
N PRO A 237 -5.83 -22.94 5.78
CA PRO A 237 -6.83 -21.89 5.68
C PRO A 237 -6.86 -21.06 6.97
N LYS A 238 -5.99 -20.05 7.04
CA LYS A 238 -6.18 -18.89 7.90
C LYS A 238 -7.48 -18.22 7.44
N GLU A 239 -8.23 -17.70 8.40
CA GLU A 239 -9.46 -16.96 8.19
C GLU A 239 -9.34 -16.10 6.93
N LYS A 240 -10.22 -16.34 5.95
CA LYS A 240 -10.09 -15.86 4.57
C LYS A 240 -10.03 -14.33 4.61
N VAL A 241 -8.82 -13.76 4.62
CA VAL A 241 -8.62 -12.31 4.65
C VAL A 241 -9.33 -11.76 3.41
N SER A 242 -10.39 -10.98 3.65
CA SER A 242 -11.19 -10.38 2.60
C SER A 242 -10.28 -9.52 1.74
N ASP A 243 -10.35 -9.70 0.42
CA ASP A 243 -9.67 -8.79 -0.50
C ASP A 243 -10.30 -7.40 -0.47
N TYR A 244 -11.46 -7.24 0.15
CA TYR A 244 -12.22 -5.99 0.23
C TYR A 244 -12.18 -5.42 1.64
N THR A 245 -11.94 -4.12 1.71
CA THR A 245 -12.15 -3.27 2.88
C THR A 245 -13.30 -2.33 2.55
N GLU A 246 -14.36 -2.36 3.36
CA GLU A 246 -15.48 -1.42 3.22
C GLU A 246 -15.07 0.01 3.58
N ALA A 247 -15.82 1.00 3.11
CA ALA A 247 -15.63 2.36 3.59
C ALA A 247 -15.85 2.46 5.10
N SER A 248 -15.08 3.35 5.71
CA SER A 248 -15.14 3.58 7.15
C SER A 248 -15.16 5.06 7.48
N PHE A 249 -15.86 5.38 8.56
CA PHE A 249 -15.89 6.73 9.11
C PHE A 249 -14.58 7.00 9.87
N PRO A 250 -13.96 8.19 9.75
CA PRO A 250 -12.77 8.52 10.52
C PRO A 250 -13.06 8.47 12.02
N GLY A 251 -12.20 7.77 12.77
CA GLY A 251 -12.45 7.49 14.20
C GLY A 251 -13.34 6.27 14.46
N GLY A 252 -13.80 5.58 13.42
CA GLY A 252 -14.53 4.31 13.53
C GLY A 252 -16.02 4.47 13.86
N MET A 253 -16.67 3.33 14.11
CA MET A 253 -18.12 3.28 14.33
C MET A 253 -18.56 4.04 15.59
N GLU A 254 -17.75 4.01 16.66
CA GLU A 254 -18.09 4.70 17.91
C GLU A 254 -18.14 6.22 17.74
N GLU A 255 -17.18 6.80 17.01
CA GLU A 255 -17.17 8.24 16.72
C GLU A 255 -18.35 8.62 15.83
N LEU A 256 -18.68 7.78 14.83
CA LEU A 256 -19.85 7.96 13.98
C LEU A 256 -21.14 7.98 14.82
N GLU A 257 -21.33 7.01 15.69
CA GLU A 257 -22.51 6.93 16.57
C GLU A 257 -22.59 8.14 17.50
N ARG A 258 -21.48 8.51 18.14
CA ARG A 258 -21.37 9.68 19.02
C ARG A 258 -21.76 10.96 18.28
N PHE A 259 -21.24 11.16 17.07
CA PHE A 259 -21.58 12.30 16.25
C PHE A 259 -23.07 12.33 15.92
N VAL A 260 -23.61 11.23 15.40
CA VAL A 260 -25.03 11.13 15.01
C VAL A 260 -25.93 11.44 16.21
N GLN A 261 -25.66 10.87 17.38
CA GLN A 261 -26.44 11.13 18.58
C GLN A 261 -26.32 12.57 19.06
N SER A 262 -25.14 13.18 19.01
CA SER A 262 -24.93 14.58 19.41
C SER A 262 -25.68 15.58 18.53
N GLN A 263 -25.92 15.24 17.27
CA GLN A 263 -26.58 16.10 16.29
C GLN A 263 -28.09 15.83 16.16
N LEU A 264 -28.58 14.75 16.78
CA LEU A 264 -29.97 14.31 16.67
C LEU A 264 -30.89 15.21 17.50
N VAL A 265 -31.90 15.79 16.87
CA VAL A 265 -32.90 16.62 17.53
C VAL A 265 -34.19 15.83 17.69
N ILE A 266 -34.53 15.48 18.93
CA ILE A 266 -35.79 14.78 19.26
C ILE A 266 -36.81 15.78 19.77
N THR A 267 -37.80 16.11 18.94
CA THR A 267 -38.86 17.08 19.28
C THR A 267 -39.99 16.46 20.11
N SER A 268 -40.78 17.28 20.81
CA SER A 268 -41.96 16.81 21.56
C SER A 268 -42.97 16.10 20.65
N GLN A 269 -43.18 16.62 19.43
CA GLN A 269 -44.05 15.99 18.44
C GLN A 269 -43.57 14.58 18.05
N MET A 270 -42.25 14.34 17.96
CA MET A 270 -41.70 13.01 17.73
C MET A 270 -41.96 12.06 18.91
N LYS A 271 -41.95 12.57 20.14
CA LYS A 271 -42.25 11.77 21.34
C LYS A 271 -43.73 11.43 21.48
N GLU A 272 -44.60 12.39 21.14
CA GLU A 272 -46.06 12.24 21.23
C GLU A 272 -46.64 11.37 20.12
N LYS A 273 -46.20 11.58 18.87
CA LYS A 273 -46.76 10.92 17.68
C LYS A 273 -45.92 9.74 17.18
N GLY A 274 -44.68 9.64 17.65
CA GLY A 274 -43.72 8.63 17.21
C GLY A 274 -43.56 7.49 18.21
N ARG A 275 -42.62 6.60 17.89
CA ARG A 275 -42.23 5.47 18.74
C ARG A 275 -40.71 5.35 18.76
N LYS A 276 -40.17 4.83 19.87
CA LYS A 276 -38.73 4.51 19.97
C LYS A 276 -38.36 3.47 18.93
N GLY A 277 -37.20 3.61 18.33
CA GLY A 277 -36.77 2.70 17.27
C GLY A 277 -35.55 3.20 16.52
N ARG A 278 -35.40 2.71 15.29
CA ARG A 278 -34.33 3.13 14.40
C ARG A 278 -34.87 3.43 13.01
N VAL A 279 -34.33 4.48 12.41
CA VAL A 279 -34.41 4.75 10.97
C VAL A 279 -33.15 4.16 10.36
N VAL A 280 -33.26 3.46 9.24
CA VAL A 280 -32.08 2.90 8.55
C VAL A 280 -31.97 3.55 7.19
N TYR A 281 -30.82 4.19 6.96
CA TYR A 281 -30.43 4.73 5.67
C TYR A 281 -29.27 3.92 5.10
N GLN A 282 -29.23 3.88 3.78
CA GLN A 282 -28.14 3.37 2.99
C GLN A 282 -27.64 4.47 2.06
N PHE A 283 -26.35 4.51 1.79
CA PHE A 283 -25.74 5.46 0.85
C PHE A 283 -24.44 4.89 0.29
N ASP A 284 -23.99 5.45 -0.81
CA ASP A 284 -22.72 5.07 -1.42
C ASP A 284 -21.61 6.00 -0.95
N VAL A 285 -20.47 5.44 -0.55
CA VAL A 285 -19.22 6.17 -0.34
C VAL A 285 -18.38 6.00 -1.59
N ASP A 286 -18.17 7.08 -2.33
CA ASP A 286 -17.35 7.11 -3.54
C ASP A 286 -15.85 7.03 -3.18
N ILE A 287 -15.00 6.85 -4.18
CA ILE A 287 -13.55 6.64 -3.99
C ILE A 287 -12.83 7.85 -3.38
N ASP A 288 -13.46 9.01 -3.43
CA ASP A 288 -12.99 10.27 -2.86
C ASP A 288 -13.51 10.51 -1.43
N GLY A 289 -14.25 9.55 -0.85
CA GLY A 289 -14.86 9.68 0.47
C GLY A 289 -16.18 10.47 0.47
N THR A 290 -16.67 10.91 -0.69
CA THR A 290 -17.95 11.63 -0.74
C THR A 290 -19.13 10.66 -0.63
N MET A 291 -20.16 11.05 0.13
CA MET A 291 -21.39 10.26 0.24
C MET A 291 -22.44 10.70 -0.78
N LYS A 292 -23.00 9.74 -1.51
CA LYS A 292 -24.02 9.92 -2.55
C LYS A 292 -25.17 8.93 -2.36
N ASN A 293 -26.27 9.13 -3.10
CA ASN A 293 -27.37 8.17 -3.21
C ASN A 293 -28.00 7.72 -1.87
N PHE A 294 -28.33 8.68 -1.00
CA PHE A 294 -29.02 8.37 0.26
C PHE A 294 -30.41 7.76 0.02
N GLN A 295 -30.58 6.50 0.40
CA GLN A 295 -31.81 5.72 0.29
C GLN A 295 -32.34 5.35 1.67
N LEU A 296 -33.62 5.62 1.91
CA LEU A 296 -34.32 5.17 3.11
C LEU A 296 -34.64 3.68 2.99
N VAL A 297 -34.02 2.84 3.82
CA VAL A 297 -34.22 1.38 3.83
C VAL A 297 -35.30 0.98 4.84
N ARG A 298 -35.30 1.64 6.00
CA ARG A 298 -36.31 1.40 7.04
C ARG A 298 -36.81 2.72 7.61
N SER A 299 -38.06 3.01 7.32
CA SER A 299 -38.80 4.13 7.91
C SER A 299 -39.20 3.83 9.35
N LEU A 300 -39.23 4.87 10.18
CA LEU A 300 -39.84 4.85 11.51
C LEU A 300 -41.07 5.76 11.57
N SER A 301 -40.91 7.01 11.12
CA SER A 301 -41.99 7.97 10.89
C SER A 301 -41.45 9.10 10.00
N PRO A 302 -42.28 9.79 9.19
CA PRO A 302 -41.80 10.83 8.28
C PRO A 302 -40.95 11.93 8.96
N LEU A 303 -41.28 12.30 10.20
CA LEU A 303 -40.52 13.29 10.97
C LEU A 303 -39.12 12.77 11.35
N MET A 304 -39.04 11.52 11.82
CA MET A 304 -37.77 10.89 12.22
C MET A 304 -36.91 10.55 11.00
N ASP A 305 -37.52 10.16 9.90
CA ASP A 305 -36.83 9.85 8.65
C ASP A 305 -36.14 11.11 8.10
N ALA A 306 -36.87 12.25 8.08
CA ALA A 306 -36.32 13.53 7.67
C ALA A 306 -35.18 14.00 8.57
N GLU A 307 -35.32 13.83 9.90
CA GLU A 307 -34.29 14.21 10.86
C GLU A 307 -33.03 13.33 10.75
N ALA A 308 -33.21 12.01 10.58
CA ALA A 308 -32.10 11.11 10.31
C ALA A 308 -31.34 11.53 9.03
N LEU A 309 -32.06 11.81 7.94
CA LEU A 309 -31.43 12.27 6.70
C LEU A 309 -30.69 13.60 6.87
N ARG A 310 -31.23 14.54 7.66
CA ARG A 310 -30.57 15.81 7.97
C ARG A 310 -29.23 15.56 8.66
N VAL A 311 -29.21 14.76 9.71
CA VAL A 311 -27.99 14.42 10.46
C VAL A 311 -26.97 13.71 9.58
N LEU A 312 -27.41 12.74 8.76
CA LEU A 312 -26.50 12.04 7.85
C LEU A 312 -25.89 12.96 6.80
N LYS A 313 -26.62 13.98 6.33
CA LYS A 313 -26.06 14.98 5.42
C LYS A 313 -24.99 15.86 6.07
N LEU A 314 -24.97 15.99 7.41
CA LEU A 314 -23.90 16.71 8.13
C LEU A 314 -22.58 15.93 8.18
N LEU A 315 -22.61 14.61 7.92
CA LEU A 315 -21.39 13.78 7.88
C LEU A 315 -20.53 14.05 6.63
N LYS A 316 -21.04 14.82 5.65
CA LYS A 316 -20.37 15.03 4.35
C LYS A 316 -19.01 15.70 4.46
N ASP A 317 -18.79 16.47 5.51
CA ASP A 317 -17.55 17.24 5.71
C ASP A 317 -16.51 16.48 6.55
N ARG A 318 -16.69 15.17 6.74
CA ARG A 318 -15.88 14.34 7.64
C ARG A 318 -15.00 13.32 6.90
N GLU A 319 -14.61 13.61 5.66
CA GLU A 319 -13.58 12.86 4.90
C GLU A 319 -13.62 11.32 5.08
N TRP A 320 -14.65 10.65 4.56
CA TRP A 320 -14.74 9.19 4.72
C TRP A 320 -13.54 8.47 4.09
N ILE A 321 -13.10 7.40 4.77
CA ILE A 321 -12.08 6.51 4.23
C ILE A 321 -12.76 5.63 3.17
N PRO A 322 -12.36 5.72 1.89
CA PRO A 322 -13.01 4.96 0.83
C PRO A 322 -12.75 3.47 0.96
N GLY A 323 -13.66 2.67 0.39
CA GLY A 323 -13.46 1.24 0.24
C GLY A 323 -12.27 0.94 -0.68
N MET A 324 -11.57 -0.15 -0.38
CA MET A 324 -10.38 -0.56 -1.13
C MET A 324 -10.37 -2.06 -1.31
N TYR A 325 -10.01 -2.54 -2.50
CA TYR A 325 -9.82 -3.97 -2.74
C TYR A 325 -8.41 -4.29 -3.23
N ASN A 326 -7.94 -5.49 -2.89
CA ASN A 326 -6.66 -6.03 -3.31
C ASN A 326 -6.83 -6.81 -4.62
N ASN A 327 -6.38 -6.25 -5.73
CA ASN A 327 -6.40 -6.93 -7.02
C ASN A 327 -5.30 -8.00 -7.04
N ARG A 328 -5.60 -9.26 -6.69
CA ARG A 328 -4.60 -10.35 -6.67
C ARG A 328 -4.00 -10.66 -8.05
N GLU A 329 -4.78 -10.45 -9.12
CA GLU A 329 -4.34 -10.66 -10.50
C GLU A 329 -3.33 -9.60 -10.96
N LYS A 330 -3.35 -8.40 -10.38
CA LYS A 330 -2.35 -7.38 -10.69
C LYS A 330 -1.32 -7.22 -9.57
N GLY A 331 -1.66 -7.54 -8.34
CA GLY A 331 -0.79 -7.41 -7.17
C GLY A 331 -0.80 -6.00 -6.55
N TYR A 332 -1.80 -5.16 -6.81
CA TYR A 332 -1.94 -3.83 -6.23
C TYR A 332 -3.37 -3.54 -5.76
N ARG A 333 -3.55 -2.49 -4.95
CA ARG A 333 -4.85 -2.08 -4.41
C ARG A 333 -5.57 -1.07 -5.30
N GLU A 334 -6.90 -1.12 -5.30
CA GLU A 334 -7.77 -0.23 -6.05
C GLU A 334 -8.87 0.31 -5.14
N PHE A 335 -9.20 1.61 -5.28
CA PHE A 335 -10.38 2.16 -4.62
C PHE A 335 -11.65 1.64 -5.30
N HIS A 336 -12.70 1.40 -4.51
CA HIS A 336 -14.02 1.11 -5.05
C HIS A 336 -15.10 1.90 -4.33
N VAL A 337 -16.21 2.10 -5.02
CA VAL A 337 -17.44 2.61 -4.40
C VAL A 337 -17.97 1.52 -3.49
N SER A 338 -18.31 1.88 -2.26
CA SER A 338 -18.84 0.95 -1.26
C SER A 338 -20.18 1.45 -0.74
N GLN A 339 -21.07 0.52 -0.47
CA GLN A 339 -22.40 0.84 0.03
C GLN A 339 -22.40 0.73 1.56
N PHE A 340 -22.68 1.84 2.24
CA PHE A 340 -22.71 1.91 3.68
C PHE A 340 -24.16 1.94 4.18
N THR A 341 -24.46 1.19 5.25
CA THR A 341 -25.80 1.15 5.86
C THR A 341 -25.70 1.55 7.32
N ILE A 342 -26.45 2.59 7.71
CA ILE A 342 -26.39 3.15 9.07
C ILE A 342 -27.77 3.14 9.74
N PRO A 343 -27.89 2.54 10.94
CA PRO A 343 -29.06 2.71 11.79
C PRO A 343 -28.95 3.97 12.65
N VAL A 344 -29.87 4.92 12.48
CA VAL A 344 -30.02 6.09 13.36
C VAL A 344 -31.06 5.76 14.43
N TYR A 345 -30.61 5.67 15.69
CA TYR A 345 -31.46 5.32 16.82
C TYR A 345 -32.13 6.55 17.43
N PHE A 346 -33.45 6.49 17.57
CA PHE A 346 -34.26 7.47 18.30
C PHE A 346 -34.63 6.88 19.67
N ARG A 347 -34.00 7.40 20.72
CA ARG A 347 -34.17 6.98 22.12
C ARG A 347 -34.46 8.23 22.97
N TRP A 348 -35.38 8.14 23.91
CA TRP A 348 -35.72 9.23 24.84
C TRP A 348 -36.23 8.72 26.17
#